data_AF-A0A2E3HTG5-F1
#
_entry.id   AF-A0A2E3HTG5-F1
#
_cell.length_a   1.000
_cell.length_b   1.000
_cell.length_c   1.000
_cell.angle_alpha   90.00
_cell.angle_beta   90.00
_cell.angle_gamma   90.00
#
_symmetry.space_group_name_H-M   'P 1'
#
loop_
_entity.id
_entity.type
_entity.pdbx_description
1 polymer ?
#
loop_
_entity_poly.entity_id
_entity_poly.type
_entity_poly.pdbx_seq_one_letter_code
_entity_poly.pdbx_strand_id
1 'polypeptide(L)'
;MFLNEVVMKLIVPLAMEVFVTGIVYRFLSFAKLGTLVELVHLSVVITVFLFSAYFSVKAFACMDSEEFKFFCPSVQRFVLAKQVFRSLIPCFVYVTIFAIVFFLALQWDISASFMVVVKVYLIFLIYVLVGASIGLFGWMVFGHEVLATLFSIVVWSLLIGSCFSLVLIERYVEDLRFYIPVFLHINPLIAVCHVLEYDIFRTPKLYELTPISSYLFVYPKWYLICGWQVLIGIFCSVIILRFKLSHKMV
;
A
#
# COMPACT_ATOMS: atom_id res chain seq x y z
N MET A 1 11.52 -12.93 -30.40
CA MET A 1 12.42 -12.39 -29.35
C MET A 1 11.75 -11.28 -28.54
N PHE A 2 11.22 -10.22 -29.18
CA PHE A 2 10.53 -9.10 -28.50
C PHE A 2 9.30 -9.49 -27.68
N LEU A 3 8.45 -10.39 -28.19
CA LEU A 3 7.28 -10.90 -27.45
C LEU A 3 7.71 -11.63 -26.16
N ASN A 4 8.81 -12.39 -26.21
CA ASN A 4 9.34 -13.11 -25.04
C ASN A 4 9.84 -12.15 -23.96
N GLU A 5 10.50 -11.04 -24.33
CA GLU A 5 10.95 -10.07 -23.33
C GLU A 5 9.79 -9.34 -22.66
N VAL A 6 8.79 -8.90 -23.42
CA VAL A 6 7.64 -8.17 -22.86
C VAL A 6 6.82 -9.10 -21.97
N VAL A 7 6.61 -10.33 -22.41
CA VAL A 7 5.89 -11.35 -21.64
C VAL A 7 6.65 -11.70 -20.36
N MET A 8 7.97 -11.90 -20.42
CA MET A 8 8.78 -12.16 -19.22
C MET A 8 8.84 -10.97 -18.25
N LYS A 9 8.89 -9.74 -18.77
CA LYS A 9 8.85 -8.49 -17.98
C LYS A 9 7.52 -8.29 -17.26
N LEU A 10 6.46 -9.01 -17.63
CA LEU A 10 5.16 -8.96 -16.96
C LEU A 10 4.90 -10.21 -16.10
N ILE A 11 5.11 -11.40 -16.66
CA ILE A 11 4.83 -12.68 -15.98
C ILE A 11 5.70 -12.84 -14.74
N VAL A 12 6.99 -12.52 -14.81
CA VAL A 12 7.90 -12.71 -13.66
C VAL A 12 7.48 -11.83 -12.47
N PRO A 13 7.26 -10.51 -12.64
CA PRO A 13 6.63 -9.67 -11.62
C PRO A 13 5.33 -10.23 -11.04
N LEU A 14 4.39 -10.63 -11.90
CA LEU A 14 3.09 -11.14 -11.45
C LEU A 14 3.24 -12.43 -10.63
N ALA A 15 4.10 -13.36 -11.08
CA ALA A 15 4.38 -14.59 -10.36
C ALA A 15 5.01 -14.30 -8.99
N MET A 16 5.91 -13.31 -8.91
CA MET A 16 6.51 -12.88 -7.65
C MET A 16 5.50 -12.22 -6.71
N GLU A 17 4.60 -11.37 -7.21
CA GLU A 17 3.52 -10.78 -6.42
C GLU A 17 2.60 -11.86 -5.85
N VAL A 18 2.18 -12.83 -6.66
CA VAL A 18 1.38 -13.98 -6.19
C VAL A 18 2.13 -14.80 -5.13
N PHE A 19 3.41 -15.10 -5.37
CA PHE A 19 4.23 -15.86 -4.43
C PHE A 19 4.39 -15.14 -3.09
N VAL A 20 4.73 -13.85 -3.10
CA VAL A 20 4.87 -13.04 -1.89
C VAL A 20 3.54 -12.90 -1.17
N THR A 21 2.43 -12.75 -1.90
CA THR A 21 1.08 -12.75 -1.30
C THR A 21 0.80 -14.06 -0.56
N GLY A 22 1.20 -15.20 -1.13
CA GLY A 22 1.11 -16.51 -0.47
C GLY A 22 1.97 -16.59 0.79
N ILE A 23 3.17 -16.02 0.78
CA ILE A 23 4.05 -15.94 1.97
C ILE A 23 3.40 -15.08 3.05
N VAL A 24 2.95 -13.87 2.71
CA VAL A 24 2.30 -12.96 3.67
C VAL A 24 1.05 -13.61 4.24
N TYR A 25 0.22 -14.23 3.40
CA TYR A 25 -0.95 -15.00 3.83
C TYR A 25 -0.57 -16.10 4.83
N ARG A 26 0.48 -16.90 4.53
CA ARG A 26 0.99 -17.95 5.44
C ARG A 26 1.40 -17.37 6.79
N PHE A 27 2.11 -16.24 6.82
CA PHE A 27 2.50 -15.59 8.07
C PHE A 27 1.28 -15.10 8.87
N LEU A 28 0.33 -14.43 8.21
CA LEU A 28 -0.88 -13.96 8.88
C LEU A 28 -1.76 -15.12 9.38
N SER A 29 -1.79 -16.24 8.63
CA SER A 29 -2.51 -17.47 8.98
C SER A 29 -1.87 -18.18 10.17
N PHE A 30 -0.54 -18.30 10.19
CA PHE A 30 0.21 -18.80 11.34
C PHE A 30 -0.06 -17.93 12.59
N ALA A 31 -0.10 -16.62 12.38
CA ALA A 31 -0.46 -15.67 13.42
C ALA A 31 -1.95 -15.72 13.80
N LYS A 32 -2.82 -16.48 13.10
CA LYS A 32 -4.28 -16.59 13.33
C LYS A 32 -4.97 -15.22 13.47
N LEU A 33 -4.67 -14.30 12.56
CA LEU A 33 -5.13 -12.90 12.62
C LEU A 33 -6.51 -12.64 12.00
N GLY A 34 -7.18 -13.66 11.46
CA GLY A 34 -8.48 -13.48 10.81
C GLY A 34 -8.97 -14.74 10.10
N THR A 35 -10.10 -14.63 9.43
CA THR A 35 -10.65 -15.68 8.56
C THR A 35 -9.87 -15.80 7.26
N LEU A 36 -10.02 -16.92 6.53
CA LEU A 36 -9.26 -17.17 5.29
C LEU A 36 -9.42 -16.02 4.28
N VAL A 37 -10.65 -15.50 4.13
CA VAL A 37 -10.95 -14.44 3.16
C VAL A 37 -10.33 -13.11 3.59
N GLU A 38 -10.42 -12.74 4.87
CA GLU A 38 -9.76 -11.56 5.44
C GLU A 38 -8.26 -11.60 5.18
N LEU A 39 -7.61 -12.74 5.48
CA LEU A 39 -6.17 -12.89 5.36
C LEU A 39 -5.67 -12.76 3.92
N VAL A 40 -6.48 -13.18 2.94
CA VAL A 40 -6.16 -12.99 1.51
C VAL A 40 -6.21 -11.51 1.13
N HIS A 41 -7.23 -10.77 1.57
CA HIS A 41 -7.32 -9.34 1.25
C HIS A 41 -6.20 -8.54 1.91
N LEU A 42 -5.87 -8.85 3.16
CA LEU A 42 -4.79 -8.21 3.89
C LEU A 42 -3.42 -8.51 3.28
N SER A 43 -3.20 -9.75 2.83
CA SER A 43 -1.93 -10.10 2.18
C SER A 43 -1.76 -9.35 0.85
N VAL A 44 -2.83 -9.19 0.07
CA VAL A 44 -2.83 -8.39 -1.16
C VAL A 44 -2.47 -6.93 -0.89
N VAL A 45 -3.03 -6.31 0.17
CA VAL A 45 -2.69 -4.94 0.55
C VAL A 45 -1.19 -4.78 0.81
N ILE A 46 -0.63 -5.69 1.62
CA ILE A 46 0.80 -5.66 1.98
C ILE A 46 1.67 -5.87 0.73
N THR A 47 1.32 -6.82 -0.14
CA THR A 47 2.04 -7.06 -1.40
C THR A 47 2.00 -5.82 -2.30
N VAL A 48 0.84 -5.19 -2.48
CA VAL A 48 0.67 -3.98 -3.30
C VAL A 48 1.57 -2.86 -2.80
N PHE A 49 1.66 -2.64 -1.49
CA PHE A 49 2.53 -1.62 -0.91
C PHE A 49 4.01 -1.90 -1.17
N LEU A 50 4.44 -3.15 -1.04
CA LEU A 50 5.83 -3.55 -1.25
C LEU A 50 6.24 -3.38 -2.72
N PHE A 51 5.47 -3.95 -3.64
CA PHE A 51 5.85 -4.01 -5.05
C PHE A 51 5.71 -2.66 -5.75
N SER A 52 4.70 -1.86 -5.41
CA SER A 52 4.58 -0.51 -5.95
C SER A 52 5.77 0.39 -5.57
N ALA A 53 6.24 0.30 -4.31
CA ALA A 53 7.46 0.96 -3.88
C ALA A 53 8.68 0.44 -4.66
N TYR A 54 8.88 -0.88 -4.72
CA TYR A 54 10.03 -1.47 -5.40
C TYR A 54 10.10 -1.12 -6.90
N PHE A 55 9.00 -1.26 -7.64
CA PHE A 55 9.00 -0.98 -9.08
C PHE A 55 9.23 0.51 -9.38
N SER A 56 8.61 1.40 -8.61
CA SER A 56 8.82 2.84 -8.79
C SER A 56 10.28 3.25 -8.53
N VAL A 57 10.89 2.69 -7.49
CA VAL A 57 12.30 2.91 -7.14
C VAL A 57 13.22 2.38 -8.23
N LYS A 58 13.00 1.13 -8.68
CA LYS A 58 13.81 0.51 -9.73
C LYS A 58 13.73 1.29 -11.04
N ALA A 59 12.53 1.75 -11.41
CA ALA A 59 12.34 2.57 -12.61
C ALA A 59 13.05 3.92 -12.52
N PHE A 60 13.13 4.50 -11.32
CA PHE A 60 13.86 5.73 -11.07
C PHE A 60 15.38 5.50 -11.09
N ALA A 61 15.86 4.41 -10.49
CA ALA A 61 17.27 4.05 -10.45
C ALA A 61 17.85 3.81 -11.86
N CYS A 62 17.08 3.21 -12.75
CA CYS A 62 17.47 2.96 -14.14
C CYS A 62 17.36 4.18 -15.07
N MET A 63 16.96 5.36 -14.57
CA MET A 63 16.98 6.57 -15.40
C MET A 63 18.40 7.11 -15.51
N ASP A 64 18.96 7.11 -16.72
CA ASP A 64 20.25 7.75 -16.97
C ASP A 64 20.18 9.24 -16.65
N SER A 65 21.00 9.66 -15.68
CA SER A 65 21.00 11.04 -15.17
C SER A 65 21.39 12.07 -16.24
N GLU A 66 22.09 11.63 -17.29
CA GLU A 66 22.60 12.47 -18.39
C GLU A 66 21.50 12.78 -19.42
N GLU A 67 20.76 11.78 -19.90
CA GLU A 67 19.62 11.98 -20.80
C GLU A 67 18.52 12.81 -20.13
N PHE A 68 18.33 12.62 -18.82
CA PHE A 68 17.35 13.37 -18.06
C PHE A 68 17.69 14.87 -17.97
N LYS A 69 18.97 15.27 -18.00
CA LYS A 69 19.40 16.68 -17.89
C LYS A 69 19.05 17.50 -19.14
N PHE A 70 18.95 16.86 -20.31
CA PHE A 70 18.71 17.54 -21.58
C PHE A 70 17.31 18.18 -21.68
N PHE A 71 16.32 17.65 -20.96
CA PHE A 71 14.94 18.12 -21.03
C PHE A 71 14.64 19.34 -20.15
N CYS A 72 13.73 20.22 -20.59
CA CYS A 72 13.17 21.28 -19.75
C CYS A 72 12.46 20.72 -18.50
N PRO A 73 12.38 21.46 -17.37
CA PRO A 73 11.82 20.95 -16.11
C PRO A 73 10.39 20.39 -16.22
N SER A 74 9.53 20.98 -17.05
CA SER A 74 8.18 20.48 -17.29
C SER A 74 8.16 19.12 -18.01
N VAL A 75 9.02 18.95 -19.01
CA VAL A 75 9.15 17.71 -19.78
C VAL A 75 9.79 16.61 -18.92
N GLN A 76 10.76 16.95 -18.07
CA GLN A 76 11.36 16.02 -17.10
C GLN A 76 10.31 15.43 -16.14
N ARG A 77 9.36 16.23 -15.66
CA ARG A 77 8.25 15.75 -14.80
C ARG A 77 7.36 14.76 -15.54
N PHE A 78 7.05 15.06 -16.80
CA PHE A 78 6.20 14.18 -17.63
C PHE A 78 6.90 12.85 -17.95
N VAL A 79 8.17 12.88 -18.33
CA VAL A 79 8.97 11.68 -18.59
C VAL A 79 9.10 10.82 -17.33
N LEU A 80 9.35 11.46 -16.18
CA LEU A 80 9.42 10.80 -14.88
C LEU A 80 8.11 10.08 -14.56
N ALA A 81 7.00 10.82 -14.62
CA ALA A 81 5.68 10.27 -14.37
C ALA A 81 5.39 9.10 -15.32
N LYS A 82 5.61 9.28 -16.63
CA LYS A 82 5.38 8.24 -17.64
C LYS A 82 6.15 6.96 -17.35
N GLN A 83 7.41 7.05 -16.94
CA GLN A 83 8.23 5.88 -16.69
C GLN A 83 7.88 5.20 -15.36
N VAL A 84 7.55 5.97 -14.32
CA VAL A 84 7.01 5.43 -13.07
C VAL A 84 5.68 4.71 -13.33
N PHE A 85 4.75 5.33 -14.06
CA PHE A 85 3.48 4.69 -14.44
C PHE A 85 3.67 3.40 -15.25
N ARG A 86 4.62 3.40 -16.19
CA ARG A 86 4.97 2.18 -16.94
C ARG A 86 5.52 1.07 -16.05
N SER A 87 6.31 1.42 -15.03
CA SER A 87 6.86 0.44 -14.08
C SER A 87 5.80 -0.19 -13.18
N LEU A 88 4.68 0.50 -12.97
CA LEU A 88 3.57 0.03 -12.14
C LEU A 88 2.55 -0.83 -12.91
N ILE A 89 2.74 -1.05 -14.22
CA ILE A 89 1.86 -1.90 -15.03
C ILE A 89 1.66 -3.29 -14.40
N PRO A 90 2.70 -4.00 -13.91
CA PRO A 90 2.51 -5.28 -13.24
C PRO A 90 1.57 -5.19 -12.05
N CYS A 91 1.74 -4.20 -11.15
CA CYS A 91 0.85 -4.01 -10.00
C CYS A 91 -0.59 -3.73 -10.44
N PHE A 92 -0.81 -2.91 -11.47
CA PHE A 92 -2.15 -2.64 -11.98
C PHE A 92 -2.81 -3.89 -12.56
N VAL A 93 -2.05 -4.69 -13.32
CA VAL A 93 -2.54 -5.96 -13.86
C VAL A 93 -2.86 -6.94 -12.73
N TYR A 94 -2.00 -7.06 -11.73
CA TYR A 94 -2.23 -7.90 -10.56
C TYR A 94 -3.48 -7.52 -9.79
N VAL A 95 -3.65 -6.23 -9.46
CA VAL A 95 -4.85 -5.71 -8.79
C VAL A 95 -6.11 -5.94 -9.62
N THR A 96 -6.02 -5.80 -10.95
CA THR A 96 -7.14 -6.07 -11.87
C THR A 96 -7.51 -7.55 -11.89
N ILE A 97 -6.53 -8.45 -12.02
CA ILE A 97 -6.75 -9.89 -11.96
C ILE A 97 -7.37 -10.28 -10.62
N PHE A 98 -6.84 -9.74 -9.51
CA PHE A 98 -7.40 -9.97 -8.19
C PHE A 98 -8.86 -9.53 -8.10
N ALA A 99 -9.20 -8.34 -8.59
CA ALA A 99 -10.58 -7.85 -8.59
C ALA A 99 -11.51 -8.70 -9.45
N ILE A 100 -11.04 -9.22 -10.60
CA ILE A 100 -11.81 -10.16 -11.43
C ILE A 100 -12.04 -11.47 -10.69
N VAL A 101 -11.00 -12.06 -10.09
CA VAL A 101 -11.12 -13.29 -9.30
C VAL A 101 -12.05 -13.08 -8.11
N PHE A 102 -11.94 -11.95 -7.41
CA PHE A 102 -12.81 -11.59 -6.31
C PHE A 102 -14.26 -11.44 -6.78
N PHE A 103 -14.51 -10.77 -7.90
CA PHE A 103 -15.85 -10.65 -8.48
C PHE A 103 -16.46 -12.01 -8.83
N LEU A 104 -15.69 -12.90 -9.45
CA LEU A 104 -16.14 -14.25 -9.80
C LEU A 104 -16.43 -15.09 -8.54
N ALA A 105 -15.58 -14.98 -7.51
CA ALA A 105 -15.80 -15.66 -6.24
C ALA A 105 -17.05 -15.14 -5.51
N LEU A 106 -17.34 -13.84 -5.58
CA LEU A 106 -18.54 -13.24 -4.98
C LEU A 106 -19.83 -13.64 -5.68
N GLN A 107 -19.82 -13.96 -6.97
CA GLN A 107 -21.02 -14.46 -7.65
C GLN A 107 -21.55 -15.76 -7.03
N TRP A 108 -20.70 -16.49 -6.29
CA TRP A 108 -21.09 -17.70 -5.58
C TRP A 108 -21.67 -17.41 -4.20
N ASP A 109 -21.51 -16.19 -3.68
CA ASP A 109 -21.96 -15.76 -2.36
C ASP A 109 -22.95 -14.58 -2.53
N ILE A 110 -24.26 -14.89 -2.45
CA ILE A 110 -25.39 -14.04 -2.88
C ILE A 110 -25.45 -12.66 -2.17
N SER A 111 -24.65 -12.45 -1.13
CA SER A 111 -24.74 -11.31 -0.22
C SER A 111 -23.90 -10.08 -0.61
N ALA A 112 -22.91 -10.20 -1.50
CA ALA A 112 -21.98 -9.10 -1.75
C ALA A 112 -22.28 -8.31 -3.02
N SER A 113 -22.52 -7.00 -2.85
CA SER A 113 -22.81 -6.08 -3.97
C SER A 113 -21.58 -5.85 -4.85
N PHE A 114 -21.77 -5.78 -6.18
CA PHE A 114 -20.75 -5.32 -7.15
C PHE A 114 -20.01 -4.04 -6.70
N MET A 115 -20.69 -3.15 -6.00
CA MET A 115 -20.11 -1.92 -5.46
C MET A 115 -18.98 -2.16 -4.45
N VAL A 116 -18.98 -3.30 -3.75
CA VAL A 116 -17.91 -3.70 -2.82
C VAL A 116 -16.62 -3.95 -3.59
N VAL A 117 -16.69 -4.72 -4.69
CA VAL A 117 -15.54 -4.99 -5.57
C VAL A 117 -14.95 -3.71 -6.12
N VAL A 118 -15.81 -2.81 -6.62
CA VAL A 118 -15.38 -1.52 -7.17
C VAL A 118 -14.66 -0.68 -6.12
N LYS A 119 -15.18 -0.65 -4.88
CA LYS A 119 -14.54 0.07 -3.77
C LYS A 119 -13.19 -0.55 -3.40
N VAL A 120 -13.09 -1.87 -3.24
CA VAL A 120 -11.82 -2.56 -2.94
C VAL A 120 -10.79 -2.33 -4.05
N TYR A 121 -11.21 -2.44 -5.30
CA TYR A 121 -10.36 -2.17 -6.45
C TYR A 121 -9.82 -0.73 -6.43
N LEU A 122 -10.68 0.26 -6.17
CA LEU A 122 -10.27 1.66 -6.07
C LEU A 122 -9.29 1.89 -4.92
N ILE A 123 -9.51 1.24 -3.75
CA ILE A 123 -8.59 1.30 -2.62
C ILE A 123 -7.20 0.79 -3.03
N PHE A 124 -7.13 -0.34 -3.72
CA PHE A 124 -5.86 -0.91 -4.17
C PHE A 124 -5.16 -0.04 -5.21
N LEU A 125 -5.89 0.56 -6.14
CA LEU A 125 -5.32 1.53 -7.08
C LEU A 125 -4.68 2.73 -6.38
N ILE A 126 -5.36 3.27 -5.35
CA ILE A 126 -4.80 4.34 -4.53
C ILE A 126 -3.52 3.86 -3.83
N TYR A 127 -3.52 2.64 -3.30
CA TYR A 127 -2.36 2.09 -2.58
C TYR A 127 -1.16 1.83 -3.48
N VAL A 128 -1.37 1.43 -4.74
CA VAL A 128 -0.30 1.36 -5.74
C VAL A 128 0.37 2.74 -5.91
N LEU A 129 -0.42 3.81 -6.06
CA LEU A 129 0.12 5.15 -6.28
C LEU A 129 0.81 5.73 -5.04
N VAL A 130 0.24 5.50 -3.85
CA VAL A 130 0.81 5.97 -2.58
C VAL A 130 2.09 5.20 -2.26
N GLY A 131 2.10 3.87 -2.41
CA GLY A 131 3.28 3.05 -2.22
C GLY A 131 4.43 3.43 -3.15
N ALA A 132 4.13 3.73 -4.42
CA ALA A 132 5.11 4.27 -5.35
C ALA A 132 5.68 5.62 -4.90
N SER A 133 4.83 6.53 -4.40
CA SER A 133 5.26 7.86 -3.93
C SER A 133 6.21 7.76 -2.73
N ILE A 134 5.91 6.86 -1.78
CA ILE A 134 6.77 6.61 -0.61
C ILE A 134 8.10 5.96 -1.03
N GLY A 135 8.07 5.00 -1.96
CA GLY A 135 9.28 4.40 -2.52
C GLY A 135 10.21 5.42 -3.15
N LEU A 136 9.67 6.28 -4.02
CA LEU A 136 10.43 7.37 -4.64
C LEU A 136 10.99 8.36 -3.60
N PHE A 137 10.23 8.64 -2.53
CA PHE A 137 10.70 9.49 -1.45
C PHE A 137 11.87 8.83 -0.70
N GLY A 138 11.78 7.52 -0.41
CA GLY A 138 12.89 6.74 0.14
C GLY A 138 14.13 6.77 -0.76
N TRP A 139 13.97 6.64 -2.07
CA TRP A 139 15.09 6.76 -3.00
C TRP A 139 15.73 8.14 -2.94
N MET A 140 14.93 9.21 -2.84
CA MET A 140 15.45 10.56 -2.73
C MET A 140 16.29 10.76 -1.45
N VAL A 141 15.91 10.12 -0.34
CA VAL A 141 16.62 10.23 0.94
C VAL A 141 17.90 9.39 0.96
N PHE A 142 17.85 8.15 0.46
CA PHE A 142 18.95 7.18 0.62
C PHE A 142 19.81 6.98 -0.63
N GLY A 143 19.31 7.35 -1.81
CA GLY A 143 20.01 7.17 -3.09
C GLY A 143 20.27 5.71 -3.49
N HIS A 144 19.63 4.74 -2.82
CA HIS A 144 19.88 3.32 -3.03
C HIS A 144 18.57 2.51 -3.02
N GLU A 145 18.44 1.56 -3.95
CA GLU A 145 17.16 0.88 -4.24
C GLU A 145 16.68 0.00 -3.08
N VAL A 146 17.59 -0.79 -2.52
CA VAL A 146 17.32 -1.65 -1.37
C VAL A 146 16.91 -0.83 -0.14
N LEU A 147 17.66 0.23 0.19
CA LEU A 147 17.37 1.09 1.34
C LEU A 147 16.05 1.83 1.17
N ALA A 148 15.74 2.32 -0.02
CA ALA A 148 14.46 2.96 -0.34
C ALA A 148 13.27 2.00 -0.16
N THR A 149 13.44 0.75 -0.60
CA THR A 149 12.40 -0.29 -0.45
C THR A 149 12.22 -0.65 1.02
N LEU A 150 13.31 -0.82 1.78
CA LEU A 150 13.27 -1.04 3.23
C LEU A 150 12.60 0.12 3.97
N PHE A 151 12.88 1.36 3.57
CA PHE A 151 12.23 2.55 4.13
C PHE A 151 10.71 2.48 3.96
N SER A 152 10.22 2.14 2.76
CA SER A 152 8.78 1.95 2.55
C SER A 152 8.19 0.87 3.44
N ILE A 153 8.88 -0.27 3.62
CA ILE A 153 8.44 -1.34 4.53
C ILE A 153 8.31 -0.83 5.95
N VAL A 154 9.28 -0.06 6.44
CA VAL A 154 9.25 0.52 7.79
C VAL A 154 8.07 1.49 7.93
N VAL A 155 7.87 2.39 6.97
CA VAL A 155 6.74 3.34 6.99
C VAL A 155 5.40 2.60 7.03
N TRP A 156 5.22 1.59 6.18
CA TRP A 156 3.99 0.81 6.18
C TRP A 156 3.80 0.01 7.46
N SER A 157 4.87 -0.56 8.00
CA SER A 157 4.84 -1.30 9.27
C SER A 157 4.47 -0.39 10.44
N LEU A 158 4.94 0.87 10.44
CA LEU A 158 4.53 1.87 11.43
C LEU A 158 3.06 2.24 11.30
N LEU A 159 2.55 2.47 10.08
CA LEU A 159 1.15 2.83 9.86
C LEU A 159 0.20 1.67 10.22
N ILE A 160 0.52 0.46 9.78
CA ILE A 160 -0.26 -0.76 10.05
C ILE A 160 -0.18 -1.16 11.53
N GLY A 161 1.03 -1.15 12.09
CA GLY A 161 1.30 -1.51 13.48
C GLY A 161 0.98 -0.39 14.48
N SER A 162 0.56 0.78 14.02
CA SER A 162 0.30 1.95 14.87
C SER A 162 -0.66 1.64 16.03
N CYS A 163 -1.65 0.78 15.80
CA CYS A 163 -2.61 0.30 16.80
C CYS A 163 -1.97 -0.35 18.03
N PHE A 164 -0.80 -0.99 17.91
CA PHE A 164 -0.10 -1.57 19.07
C PHE A 164 0.47 -0.51 20.01
N SER A 165 0.68 0.72 19.54
CA SER A 165 1.15 1.83 20.37
C SER A 165 0.13 2.23 21.43
N LEU A 166 -1.15 1.90 21.24
CA LEU A 166 -2.21 2.16 22.22
C LEU A 166 -1.97 1.43 23.55
N VAL A 167 -1.33 0.27 23.55
CA VAL A 167 -0.92 -0.46 24.77
C VAL A 167 0.00 0.39 25.65
N LEU A 168 0.88 1.16 25.02
CA LEU A 168 1.79 2.05 25.76
C LEU A 168 1.04 3.28 26.28
N ILE A 169 0.11 3.83 25.49
CA ILE A 169 -0.67 5.01 25.87
C ILE A 169 -1.62 4.71 27.03
N GLU A 170 -2.20 3.51 27.08
CA GLU A 170 -3.08 3.05 28.17
C GLU A 170 -2.42 3.15 29.55
N ARG A 171 -1.09 3.06 29.61
CA ARG A 171 -0.33 3.20 30.88
C ARG A 171 -0.34 4.62 31.42
N TYR A 172 -0.63 5.61 30.58
CA TYR A 172 -0.54 7.04 30.91
C TYR A 172 -1.89 7.75 30.84
N VAL A 173 -2.91 7.12 30.27
CA VAL A 173 -4.24 7.71 30.08
C VAL A 173 -5.31 6.72 30.49
N GLU A 174 -6.28 7.19 31.28
CA GLU A 174 -7.36 6.35 31.82
C GLU A 174 -8.40 5.92 30.76
N ASP A 175 -8.55 6.68 29.67
CA ASP A 175 -9.52 6.41 28.60
C ASP A 175 -8.90 6.59 27.20
N LEU A 176 -8.89 5.50 26.43
CA LEU A 176 -8.37 5.48 25.05
C LEU A 176 -9.38 5.91 23.98
N ARG A 177 -10.65 6.19 24.31
CA ARG A 177 -11.72 6.51 23.34
C ARG A 177 -11.36 7.62 22.37
N PHE A 178 -10.62 8.64 22.81
CA PHE A 178 -10.20 9.75 21.96
C PHE A 178 -9.02 9.41 21.04
N TYR A 179 -8.20 8.43 21.42
CA TYR A 179 -7.00 8.03 20.68
C TYR A 179 -7.30 6.98 19.62
N ILE A 180 -8.14 5.99 19.94
CA ILE A 180 -8.49 4.87 19.03
C ILE A 180 -8.85 5.37 17.62
N PRO A 181 -9.74 6.36 17.41
CA PRO A 181 -10.08 6.84 16.08
C PRO A 181 -8.87 7.34 15.28
N VAL A 182 -7.92 8.02 15.93
CA VAL A 182 -6.71 8.55 15.27
C VAL A 182 -5.89 7.42 14.66
N PHE A 183 -5.65 6.35 15.44
CA PHE A 183 -4.92 5.17 14.98
C PHE A 183 -5.66 4.41 13.87
N LEU A 184 -6.99 4.34 13.95
CA LEU A 184 -7.81 3.74 12.90
C LEU A 184 -7.80 4.56 11.59
N HIS A 185 -7.72 5.88 11.67
CA HIS A 185 -7.69 6.76 10.50
C HIS A 185 -6.40 6.68 9.69
N ILE A 186 -5.26 6.46 10.36
CA ILE A 186 -3.95 6.37 9.71
C ILE A 186 -3.63 4.98 9.18
N ASN A 187 -4.30 3.94 9.69
CA ASN A 187 -4.02 2.56 9.32
C ASN A 187 -4.69 2.19 7.98
N PRO A 188 -3.92 1.90 6.91
CA PRO A 188 -4.48 1.61 5.59
C PRO A 188 -5.31 0.32 5.55
N LEU A 189 -5.07 -0.66 6.41
CA LEU A 189 -5.84 -1.91 6.39
C LEU A 189 -7.34 -1.66 6.65
N ILE A 190 -7.63 -0.64 7.46
CA ILE A 190 -8.99 -0.32 7.91
C ILE A 190 -9.92 0.08 6.76
N ALA A 191 -9.40 0.60 5.64
CA ALA A 191 -10.24 0.94 4.49
C ALA A 191 -10.87 -0.32 3.87
N VAL A 192 -10.07 -1.37 3.75
CA VAL A 192 -10.52 -2.67 3.22
C VAL A 192 -11.44 -3.35 4.24
N CYS A 193 -11.08 -3.31 5.53
CA CYS A 193 -11.92 -3.83 6.60
C CYS A 193 -13.30 -3.19 6.63
N HIS A 194 -13.38 -1.86 6.53
CA HIS A 194 -14.65 -1.15 6.50
C HIS A 194 -15.51 -1.56 5.29
N VAL A 195 -14.91 -1.70 4.09
CA VAL A 195 -15.68 -2.03 2.87
C VAL A 195 -16.19 -3.47 2.89
N LEU A 196 -15.42 -4.38 3.47
CA LEU A 196 -15.74 -5.80 3.56
C LEU A 196 -16.44 -6.18 4.88
N GLU A 197 -16.69 -5.20 5.75
CA GLU A 197 -17.30 -5.38 7.08
C GLU A 197 -16.53 -6.37 7.97
N TYR A 198 -15.19 -6.40 7.83
CA TYR A 198 -14.31 -7.25 8.60
C TYR A 198 -13.91 -6.59 9.92
N ASP A 199 -14.13 -7.28 11.03
CA ASP A 199 -13.68 -6.84 12.36
C ASP A 199 -12.43 -7.63 12.80
N ILE A 200 -11.27 -7.13 12.38
CA ILE A 200 -9.99 -7.77 12.64
C ILE A 200 -9.61 -7.65 14.13
N PHE A 201 -10.03 -6.57 14.81
CA PHE A 201 -9.63 -6.30 16.20
C PHE A 201 -10.39 -7.16 17.22
N ARG A 202 -11.56 -7.70 16.86
CA ARG A 202 -12.30 -8.64 17.71
C ARG A 202 -11.88 -10.10 17.55
N THR A 203 -10.76 -10.37 16.89
CA THR A 203 -10.18 -11.72 16.88
C THR A 203 -9.53 -12.05 18.23
N PRO A 204 -9.57 -13.31 18.70
CA PRO A 204 -9.09 -13.69 20.04
C PRO A 204 -7.63 -13.29 20.32
N LYS A 205 -6.78 -13.28 19.30
CA LYS A 205 -5.36 -12.90 19.46
C LYS A 205 -5.14 -11.40 19.50
N LEU A 206 -5.83 -10.61 18.67
CA LEU A 206 -5.70 -9.15 18.71
C LEU A 206 -6.39 -8.56 19.93
N TYR A 207 -7.36 -9.29 20.50
CA TYR A 207 -7.93 -8.99 21.80
C TYR A 207 -6.86 -8.96 22.91
N GLU A 208 -5.94 -9.94 22.92
CA GLU A 208 -4.85 -9.99 23.90
C GLU A 208 -3.75 -8.94 23.64
N LEU A 209 -3.57 -8.54 22.38
CA LEU A 209 -2.44 -7.71 21.96
C LEU A 209 -2.75 -6.21 21.86
N THR A 210 -4.03 -5.83 21.79
CA THR A 210 -4.44 -4.43 21.64
C THR A 210 -5.63 -4.11 22.53
N PRO A 211 -5.63 -2.95 23.23
CA PRO A 211 -6.73 -2.56 24.10
C PRO A 211 -7.94 -2.06 23.31
N ILE A 212 -7.90 -2.02 21.97
CA ILE A 212 -8.98 -1.49 21.12
C ILE A 212 -10.26 -2.30 21.29
N SER A 213 -10.14 -3.62 21.41
CA SER A 213 -11.24 -4.57 21.47
C SER A 213 -12.15 -4.39 22.69
N SER A 214 -11.61 -3.83 23.79
CA SER A 214 -12.33 -3.52 25.03
C SER A 214 -13.23 -2.29 24.91
N TYR A 215 -13.11 -1.52 23.82
CA TYR A 215 -13.88 -0.29 23.60
C TYR A 215 -14.92 -0.47 22.51
N LEU A 216 -16.01 0.28 22.65
CA LEU A 216 -16.94 0.50 21.54
C LEU A 216 -16.32 1.53 20.59
N PHE A 217 -15.99 1.09 19.38
CA PHE A 217 -15.50 1.95 18.30
C PHE A 217 -16.24 1.64 17.00
N VAL A 218 -16.18 2.57 16.06
CA VAL A 218 -16.70 2.42 14.71
C VAL A 218 -15.56 2.66 13.74
N TYR A 219 -15.44 1.80 12.72
CA TYR A 219 -14.44 2.02 11.69
C TYR A 219 -14.71 3.33 10.95
N PRO A 220 -13.68 4.16 10.76
CA PRO A 220 -13.82 5.35 9.92
C PRO A 220 -14.17 4.93 8.49
N LYS A 221 -14.97 5.77 7.82
CA LYS A 221 -15.39 5.50 6.45
C LYS A 221 -14.17 5.35 5.54
N TRP A 222 -14.17 4.31 4.71
CA TRP A 222 -13.02 3.93 3.86
C TRP A 222 -12.42 5.10 3.07
N TYR A 223 -13.25 6.01 2.56
CA TYR A 223 -12.79 7.16 1.77
C TYR A 223 -12.01 8.20 2.58
N LEU A 224 -12.24 8.30 3.90
CA LEU A 224 -11.46 9.19 4.77
C LEU A 224 -10.04 8.65 4.93
N ILE A 225 -9.92 7.33 5.06
CA ILE A 225 -8.63 6.64 5.18
C ILE A 225 -7.87 6.77 3.86
N CYS A 226 -8.52 6.50 2.73
CA CYS A 226 -7.95 6.77 1.41
C CYS A 226 -7.56 8.23 1.22
N GLY A 227 -8.37 9.18 1.73
CA GLY A 227 -8.03 10.61 1.74
C GLY A 227 -6.70 10.88 2.44
N TRP A 228 -6.49 10.33 3.64
CA TRP A 228 -5.20 10.42 4.34
C TRP A 228 -4.05 9.79 3.55
N GLN A 229 -4.25 8.60 2.97
CA GLN A 229 -3.21 7.94 2.17
C GLN A 229 -2.84 8.78 0.94
N VAL A 230 -3.83 9.36 0.26
CA VAL A 230 -3.59 10.28 -0.87
C VAL A 230 -2.82 11.51 -0.41
N LEU A 231 -3.16 12.11 0.73
CA LEU A 231 -2.41 13.25 1.28
C LEU A 231 -0.94 12.91 1.55
N ILE A 232 -0.66 11.72 2.10
CA ILE A 232 0.71 11.22 2.29
C ILE A 232 1.43 11.11 0.94
N GLY A 233 0.79 10.49 -0.06
CA GLY A 233 1.35 10.35 -1.40
C GLY A 233 1.64 11.69 -2.08
N ILE A 234 0.73 12.66 -1.96
CA ILE A 234 0.91 14.03 -2.46
C ILE A 234 2.09 14.69 -1.75
N PHE A 235 2.17 14.59 -0.42
CA PHE A 235 3.27 15.18 0.35
C PHE A 235 4.63 14.64 -0.10
N CYS A 236 4.76 13.31 -0.21
CA CYS A 236 5.98 12.67 -0.74
C CYS A 236 6.31 13.19 -2.16
N SER A 237 5.31 13.21 -3.05
CA SER A 237 5.48 13.67 -4.44
C SER A 237 5.92 15.13 -4.54
N VAL A 238 5.35 16.03 -3.72
CA VAL A 238 5.72 17.44 -3.69
C VAL A 238 7.17 17.64 -3.25
N ILE A 239 7.62 16.90 -2.24
CA ILE A 239 9.01 16.97 -1.77
C ILE A 239 9.98 16.53 -2.88
N ILE A 240 9.70 15.40 -3.53
CA ILE A 240 10.51 14.87 -4.65
C ILE A 240 10.62 15.92 -5.76
N LEU A 241 9.49 16.53 -6.13
CA LEU A 241 9.45 17.55 -7.18
C LEU A 241 10.24 18.81 -6.81
N ARG A 242 10.18 19.26 -5.55
CA ARG A 242 10.91 20.46 -5.10
C ARG A 242 12.41 20.25 -5.03
N PHE A 243 12.87 19.13 -4.47
CA PHE A 243 14.31 18.89 -4.31
C PHE A 243 15.06 18.71 -5.64
N LYS A 244 14.44 18.03 -6.62
CA LYS A 244 15.06 17.85 -7.95
C LYS A 244 15.17 19.17 -8.73
N LEU A 245 14.35 20.17 -8.41
CA LEU A 245 14.47 21.53 -8.95
C LEU A 245 15.54 22.36 -8.23
N SER A 246 15.74 22.13 -6.93
CA SER A 246 16.70 22.89 -6.12
C SER A 246 18.16 22.53 -6.41
N HIS A 247 18.46 21.26 -6.70
CA HIS A 247 19.80 20.81 -7.09
C HIS A 247 20.26 21.31 -8.48
N LYS A 248 19.47 22.16 -9.15
CA LYS A 248 19.81 22.84 -10.42
C LYS A 248 20.18 24.32 -10.27
N MET A 249 20.17 24.88 -9.05
CA MET A 249 20.54 26.29 -8.80
C MET A 249 21.92 26.47 -8.14
N VAL A 250 22.76 25.43 -8.10
CA VAL A 250 24.16 25.50 -7.65
C VAL A 250 25.06 24.95 -8.74
#